data_AF-A0A951QDS9-F1
#
_entry.id   AF-A0A951QDS9-F1
#
_cell.length_a   1.000
_cell.length_b   1.000
_cell.length_c   1.000
_cell.angle_alpha   90.00
_cell.angle_beta   90.00
_cell.angle_gamma   90.00
#
_symmetry.space_group_name_H-M   'P 1'
#
loop_
_entity.id
_entity.type
_entity.pdbx_description
1 polymer ?
#
loop_
_entity_poly.entity_id
_entity_poly.type
_entity_poly.pdbx_seq_one_letter_code
_entity_poly.pdbx_strand_id
1 'polypeptide(L)' 'MTYSPVSIQPINPDPRILTTLVIGTEDNVRAHILRQHTLGIAEAGAWSRPIPVPTCPDKVMCVLNRIMM' A
#
# COMPACT_ATOMS: atom_id res chain seq x y z
N MET A 1 26.44 -14.68 22.85
CA MET A 1 25.27 -14.37 22.00
C MET A 1 25.48 -12.97 21.44
N THR A 2 25.84 -12.86 20.17
CA THR A 2 26.08 -11.59 19.49
C THR A 2 24.75 -10.97 19.08
N TYR A 3 24.39 -9.86 19.72
CA TYR A 3 23.22 -9.05 19.37
C TYR A 3 23.45 -8.46 17.97
N SER A 4 22.77 -8.98 16.95
CA SER A 4 22.69 -8.32 15.66
C SER A 4 21.66 -7.20 15.79
N PRO A 5 22.06 -5.91 15.67
CA PRO A 5 21.07 -4.84 15.65
C PRO A 5 20.16 -5.08 14.45
N VAL A 6 18.86 -5.17 14.71
CA VAL A 6 17.84 -5.21 13.65
C VAL A 6 18.12 -3.99 12.77
N SER A 7 18.48 -4.24 11.51
CA SER A 7 18.70 -3.18 10.55
C SER A 7 17.39 -2.41 10.40
N ILE A 8 17.36 -1.18 10.89
CA ILE A 8 16.25 -0.23 10.71
C ILE A 8 16.35 0.43 9.32
N GLN A 9 17.16 -0.12 8.41
CA GLN A 9 17.17 0.36 7.05
C GLN A 9 15.81 0.03 6.41
N PRO A 10 15.12 1.03 5.84
CA PRO A 10 13.86 0.78 5.16
C PRO A 10 14.10 -0.23 4.05
N ILE A 11 13.33 -1.31 4.05
CA ILE A 11 13.38 -2.40 3.05
C ILE A 11 12.86 -1.90 1.68
N ASN A 12 12.40 -0.65 1.59
CA ASN A 12 11.98 -0.07 0.32
C ASN A 12 13.21 0.41 -0.46
N PRO A 13 13.55 -0.21 -1.60
CA PRO A 13 14.75 0.14 -2.37
C PRO A 13 14.72 1.57 -2.93
N ASP A 14 13.53 2.18 -3.02
CA ASP A 14 13.37 3.60 -3.37
C ASP A 14 12.76 4.37 -2.18
N PRO A 15 13.53 5.29 -1.55
CA PRO A 15 13.04 6.07 -0.41
C PRO A 15 11.92 7.04 -0.78
N ARG A 16 11.68 7.28 -2.08
CA ARG A 16 10.55 8.08 -2.56
C ARG A 16 9.25 7.30 -2.54
N ILE A 17 9.29 5.97 -2.40
CA ILE A 17 8.10 5.13 -2.40
C ILE A 17 7.64 4.93 -0.96
N LEU A 18 6.40 5.31 -0.69
CA LEU A 18 5.68 4.95 0.54
C LEU A 18 4.69 3.83 0.22
N THR A 19 4.89 2.67 0.83
CA THR A 19 3.97 1.54 0.75
C THR A 19 2.89 1.68 1.83
N THR A 20 1.62 1.68 1.42
CA THR A 20 0.46 1.85 2.29
C THR A 20 -0.47 0.64 2.19
N LEU A 21 -1.10 0.26 3.30
CA LEU A 21 -2.20 -0.69 3.31
C LEU A 21 -3.52 0.07 3.34
N VAL A 22 -4.32 -0.06 2.29
CA VAL A 22 -5.63 0.62 2.18
C VAL A 22 -6.72 -0.40 2.51
N ILE A 23 -7.60 -0.08 3.44
CA ILE A 23 -8.71 -0.95 3.88
C ILE A 23 -10.03 -0.19 3.75
N GLY A 24 -11.04 -0.83 3.16
CA GLY A 24 -12.35 -0.22 2.95
C GLY A 24 -13.34 -1.18 2.29
N THR A 25 -14.50 -0.67 1.88
CA THR A 25 -15.35 -1.43 0.94
C THR A 25 -14.65 -1.52 -0.41
N GLU A 26 -15.02 -2.50 -1.24
CA GLU A 26 -14.39 -2.68 -2.56
C GLU A 26 -14.45 -1.40 -3.41
N ASP A 27 -15.62 -0.75 -3.45
CA ASP A 27 -15.81 0.49 -4.19
C ASP A 27 -14.95 1.65 -3.65
N ASN A 28 -14.86 1.80 -2.33
CA ASN A 28 -14.06 2.86 -1.72
C ASN A 28 -12.57 2.64 -1.94
N VAL A 29 -12.10 1.39 -1.86
CA VAL A 29 -10.70 1.05 -2.15
C VAL A 29 -10.38 1.33 -3.61
N ARG A 30 -11.25 0.90 -4.54
CA ARG A 30 -11.07 1.15 -5.97
C ARG A 30 -11.08 2.65 -6.30
N ALA A 31 -12.03 3.41 -5.74
CA ALA A 31 -12.11 4.86 -5.91
C ALA A 31 -10.87 5.57 -5.35
N HIS A 32 -10.36 5.12 -4.20
CA HIS A 32 -9.13 5.66 -3.62
C HIS A 32 -7.93 5.42 -4.53
N ILE A 33 -7.71 4.18 -5.00
CA ILE A 33 -6.62 3.84 -5.92
C ILE A 33 -6.70 4.70 -7.19
N LEU A 34 -7.88 4.78 -7.80
CA LEU A 34 -8.10 5.58 -9.00
C LEU A 34 -7.73 7.04 -8.75
N ARG A 35 -8.14 7.61 -7.62
CA ARG A 35 -7.78 8.98 -7.25
C ARG A 35 -6.26 9.16 -7.13
N GLN A 36 -5.55 8.24 -6.49
CA GLN A 36 -4.09 8.31 -6.36
C GLN A 36 -3.39 8.25 -7.72
N HIS A 37 -3.88 7.39 -8.60
CA HIS A 37 -3.38 7.30 -9.98
C HIS A 37 -3.63 8.58 -10.77
N THR A 38 -4.86 9.13 -10.73
CA THR A 38 -5.20 10.37 -11.44
C THR A 38 -4.40 11.59 -10.96
N LEU A 39 -3.94 11.59 -9.72
CA LEU A 39 -3.11 12.65 -9.16
C LEU A 39 -1.61 12.48 -9.49
N GLY A 40 -1.23 11.42 -10.22
CA GLY A 40 0.17 11.10 -10.51
C GLY A 40 0.98 10.64 -9.29
N ILE A 41 0.29 10.29 -8.20
CA ILE A 41 0.92 9.85 -6.94
C ILE A 41 1.21 8.33 -6.99
N ALA A 42 0.49 7.58 -7.82
CA ALA A 42 0.69 6.14 -8.00
C ALA A 42 0.65 5.77 -9.49
N GLU A 43 1.62 4.99 -9.97
CA GLU A 43 1.65 4.52 -11.35
C GLU A 43 0.75 3.29 -11.56
N ALA A 44 0.38 3.00 -12.82
CA ALA A 44 -0.33 1.77 -13.14
C ALA A 44 0.49 0.55 -12.71
N GLY A 45 -0.14 -0.34 -11.92
CA GLY A 45 0.55 -1.51 -11.35
C GLY A 45 1.21 -1.27 -9.99
N ALA A 46 1.13 -0.04 -9.44
CA ALA A 46 1.63 0.29 -8.11
C ALA A 46 0.74 -0.23 -6.95
N TRP A 47 -0.28 -1.04 -7.22
CA TRP A 47 -1.16 -1.61 -6.21
C TRP A 47 -1.37 -3.11 -6.40
N SER A 48 -1.57 -3.83 -5.28
CA SER A 48 -1.99 -5.22 -5.30
C SER A 48 -3.47 -5.34 -5.66
N ARG A 49 -3.90 -6.53 -6.07
CA ARG A 49 -5.32 -6.84 -6.14
C ARG A 49 -5.94 -6.73 -4.73
N PRO A 50 -7.18 -6.22 -4.59
CA PRO A 50 -7.89 -6.24 -3.32
C PRO A 50 -8.13 -7.68 -2.87
N ILE A 51 -7.93 -7.94 -1.59
CA ILE A 51 -8.23 -9.23 -0.94
C ILE A 51 -9.17 -9.02 0.25
N PRO A 52 -10.03 -9.99 0.60
CA PRO A 52 -10.90 -9.86 1.76
C PRO A 52 -10.11 -9.66 3.06
N VAL A 53 -10.61 -8.80 3.94
CA VAL A 53 -10.08 -8.67 5.30
C VAL A 53 -10.61 -9.81 6.16
N PRO A 54 -9.74 -10.62 6.79
CA PRO A 54 -10.18 -11.66 7.72
C PRO A 54 -11.09 -11.07 8.81
N THR A 55 -12.16 -11.80 9.14
CA THR A 55 -13.12 -11.48 10.21
C THR A 55 -13.81 -10.11 10.09
N CYS A 56 -13.70 -9.42 8.95
CA CYS A 56 -14.37 -8.16 8.69
C CYS A 56 -15.15 -8.25 7.37
N PRO A 57 -16.43 -8.69 7.41
CA PRO A 57 -17.23 -8.81 6.20
C PRO A 57 -17.36 -7.47 5.48
N ASP A 58 -17.48 -7.53 4.16
CA ASP A 58 -17.62 -6.38 3.24
C ASP A 58 -16.41 -5.43 3.19
N LYS A 59 -15.28 -5.81 3.81
CA LYS A 59 -14.03 -5.08 3.71
C LYS A 59 -12.99 -5.84 2.91
N VAL A 60 -12.28 -5.09 2.09
CA VAL A 60 -11.10 -5.55 1.36
C VAL A 60 -9.91 -4.69 1.74
N MET A 61 -8.72 -5.26 1.56
CA MET A 61 -7.46 -4.57 1.72
C MET A 61 -6.60 -4.70 0.46
N CYS A 62 -5.82 -3.67 0.15
CA CYS A 62 -4.81 -3.72 -0.89
C CYS A 62 -3.54 -2.99 -0.45
N VAL A 63 -2.39 -3.44 -0.96
CA VAL A 63 -1.14 -2.70 -0.86
C VAL A 63 -1.14 -1.64 -1.97
N LEU A 64 -0.74 -0.42 -1.65
CA LEU A 64 -0.56 0.68 -2.60
C LEU A 64 0.79 1.35 -2.35
N ASN A 65 1.64 1.35 -3.38
CA ASN A 65 2.87 2.10 -3.44
C ASN A 65 2.57 3.49 -4.02
N ARG A 66 2.99 4.52 -3.30
CA ARG A 66 2.85 5.91 -3.74
C ARG A 66 4.18 6.63 -3.74
N ILE A 67 4.34 7.55 -4.66
CA ILE A 67 5.48 8.46 -4.74
C ILE A 67 5.24 9.58 -3.73
N MET A 68 6.21 9.81 -2.85
CA MET A 68 6.28 10.99 -1.99
C MET A 68 6.96 12.12 -2.78
N MET A 69 6.25 13.24 -2.94
CA MET A 69 6.78 14.48 -3.51
C MET A 69 7.55 15.27 -2.45
#